data_AF-A0A966V6T6-F1
#
_entry.id   AF-A0A966V6T6-F1
#
_cell.length_a   1.000
_cell.length_b   1.000
_cell.length_c   1.000
_cell.angle_alpha   90.00
_cell.angle_beta   90.00
_cell.angle_gamma   90.00
#
_symmetry.space_group_name_H-M   'P 1'
#
loop_
_entity.id
_entity.type
_entity.pdbx_description
1 polymer ?
#
loop_
_entity_poly.entity_id
_entity_poly.type
_entity_poly.pdbx_seq_one_letter_code
_entity_poly.pdbx_strand_id
1 'polypeptide(L)'
;MSSGSGKEIDYLVEDQPITGQRYALVSIVGPEMPQKCSTWAMKVRGVADTLENAKRLSAKLIQQDSDYDIYTVEVGKFFPLVVDPYAIKDIQYQNSQLNSLIKSYLENRESANDMWQKRKTEMIREAIREGKNQEELAARPEHPVAVLKRINNFKERQKMMLSDLEDIKNDLEQAELKFSNYTDQERETALQELDNGIRDQLQEIENSNILSVEEIRKELQLTNTSKDTTNTEIVTSTLEQLKAAEMELEEYKRTLETTVPEDSPHTYKSILEKVSTLTQHMDKLRLELTNTELVNEFVNSSFSESSTIHFN
;
A
#
# COMPACT_ATOMS: atom_id res chain seq x y z
N MET A 1 6.72 -7.29 11.08
CA MET A 1 7.71 -7.51 12.15
C MET A 1 7.79 -9.01 12.37
N SER A 2 8.95 -9.58 12.05
CA SER A 2 9.26 -11.00 12.23
C SER A 2 9.08 -11.34 13.71
N SER A 3 8.14 -12.24 14.03
CA SER A 3 8.08 -12.87 15.34
C SER A 3 9.43 -13.54 15.57
N GLY A 4 10.22 -12.99 16.50
CA GLY A 4 11.54 -13.53 16.82
C GLY A 4 11.39 -14.98 17.24
N SER A 5 11.97 -15.89 16.45
CA SER A 5 12.27 -17.23 16.90
C SER A 5 13.32 -17.10 18.01
N GLY A 6 12.87 -17.14 19.27
CA GLY A 6 13.77 -17.49 20.35
C GLY A 6 14.45 -18.79 19.95
N LYS A 7 15.79 -18.78 19.83
CA LYS A 7 16.53 -20.01 19.57
C LYS A 7 16.30 -20.91 20.77
N GLU A 8 15.40 -21.87 20.60
CA GLU A 8 15.24 -22.97 21.53
C GLU A 8 16.60 -23.67 21.61
N ILE A 9 17.25 -23.55 22.78
CA ILE A 9 18.58 -24.12 22.98
C ILE A 9 18.37 -25.61 23.17
N ASP A 10 18.73 -26.40 22.16
CA ASP A 10 18.75 -27.85 22.26
C ASP A 10 19.93 -28.27 23.15
N TYR A 11 19.62 -28.89 24.28
CA TYR A 11 20.61 -29.38 25.25
C TYR A 11 21.02 -30.83 24.98
N LEU A 12 20.43 -31.48 23.98
CA LEU A 12 20.73 -32.86 23.64
C LEU A 12 21.98 -32.90 22.76
N VAL A 13 22.95 -33.72 23.17
CA VAL A 13 24.13 -34.01 22.35
C VAL A 13 23.70 -35.03 21.30
N GLU A 14 23.70 -34.64 20.04
CA GLU A 14 23.49 -35.57 18.92
C GLU A 14 24.74 -36.44 18.73
N ASP A 15 24.55 -37.74 18.59
CA ASP A 15 25.65 -38.66 18.29
C ASP A 15 26.16 -38.44 16.85
N GLN A 16 27.42 -38.79 16.60
CA GLN A 16 27.97 -38.72 15.25
C GLN A 16 27.24 -39.70 14.31
N PRO A 17 26.81 -39.26 13.11
CA PRO A 17 26.07 -40.11 12.20
C PRO A 17 26.92 -41.29 11.71
N ILE A 18 26.37 -42.50 11.84
CA ILE A 18 27.02 -43.73 11.37
C ILE A 18 26.78 -43.88 9.87
N THR A 19 27.86 -44.03 9.10
CA THR A 19 27.78 -44.23 7.65
C THR A 19 26.98 -45.49 7.32
N GLY A 20 25.97 -45.36 6.45
CA GLY A 20 25.11 -46.47 6.05
C GLY A 20 23.88 -46.70 6.95
N GLN A 21 23.79 -46.02 8.09
CA GLN A 21 22.79 -46.26 9.13
C GLN A 21 22.25 -44.95 9.70
N ARG A 22 21.86 -44.01 8.83
CA ARG A 22 21.34 -42.72 9.26
C ARG A 22 19.90 -42.78 9.77
N TYR A 23 19.12 -43.73 9.27
CA TYR A 23 17.71 -43.93 9.62
C TYR A 23 17.48 -45.34 10.15
N ALA A 24 16.63 -45.46 11.17
CA ALA A 24 16.13 -46.73 11.66
C ALA A 24 14.60 -46.79 11.47
N LEU A 25 14.11 -47.99 11.15
CA LEU A 25 12.69 -48.28 11.08
C LEU A 25 12.33 -49.06 12.35
N VAL A 26 11.43 -48.49 13.15
CA VAL A 26 11.03 -49.06 14.44
C VAL A 26 9.51 -49.21 14.49
N SER A 27 9.06 -50.30 15.12
CA SER A 27 7.66 -50.46 15.51
C SER A 27 7.58 -50.44 17.02
N ILE A 28 6.62 -49.69 17.55
CA ILE A 28 6.43 -49.50 18.98
C ILE A 28 5.06 -50.06 19.34
N VAL A 29 4.98 -50.79 20.44
CA VAL A 29 3.73 -51.25 21.04
C VAL A 29 3.69 -50.80 22.50
N GLY A 30 2.50 -50.47 22.98
CA GLY A 30 2.29 -50.01 24.34
C GLY A 30 0.81 -49.82 24.67
N PRO A 31 0.50 -49.35 25.90
CA PRO A 31 -0.87 -49.17 26.36
C PRO A 31 -1.65 -48.13 25.56
N GLU A 32 -0.97 -47.09 25.07
CA GLU A 32 -1.56 -45.99 24.29
C GLU A 32 -1.41 -46.17 22.77
N MET A 33 -0.95 -47.33 22.32
CA MET A 33 -0.84 -47.67 20.90
C MET A 33 -2.05 -48.49 20.43
N PRO A 34 -2.37 -48.52 19.12
CA PRO A 34 -3.53 -49.22 18.58
C PRO A 34 -3.64 -50.70 19.00
N GLN A 35 -2.51 -51.36 19.19
CA GLN A 35 -2.39 -52.79 19.52
C GLN A 35 -2.61 -53.12 21.01
N LYS A 36 -2.88 -52.11 21.87
CA LYS A 36 -3.25 -52.22 23.30
C LYS A 36 -2.50 -53.31 24.08
N CYS A 37 -1.20 -53.10 24.29
CA CYS A 37 -0.35 -54.01 25.06
C CYS A 37 -0.11 -53.48 26.49
N SER A 38 -0.06 -54.35 27.50
CA SER A 38 0.20 -53.96 28.90
C SER A 38 1.64 -53.53 29.17
N THR A 39 2.56 -53.84 28.25
CA THR A 39 3.99 -53.56 28.36
C THR A 39 4.47 -52.79 27.13
N TRP A 40 5.35 -51.81 27.34
CA TRP A 40 6.04 -51.12 26.26
C TRP A 40 7.07 -52.03 25.61
N ALA A 41 7.03 -52.16 24.30
CA ALA A 41 8.04 -52.86 23.52
C ALA A 41 8.35 -52.11 22.24
N MET A 42 9.63 -52.13 21.85
CA MET A 42 10.11 -51.55 20.61
C MET A 42 10.84 -52.64 19.82
N LYS A 43 10.50 -52.77 18.54
CA LYS A 43 11.15 -53.68 17.60
C LYS A 43 11.85 -52.89 16.51
N VAL A 44 13.15 -53.04 16.38
CA VAL A 44 13.93 -52.50 15.26
C VAL A 44 13.71 -53.42 14.05
N ARG A 45 13.11 -52.89 12.99
CA ARG A 45 12.74 -53.63 11.77
C ARG A 45 13.83 -53.56 10.70
N GLY A 46 14.64 -52.50 10.72
CA GLY A 46 15.74 -52.31 9.78
C GLY A 46 16.41 -50.95 9.93
N VAL A 47 17.50 -50.77 9.18
CA VAL A 47 18.27 -49.53 9.10
C VAL A 47 18.50 -49.16 7.63
N ALA A 48 18.63 -47.87 7.36
CA ALA A 48 18.84 -47.33 6.02
C ALA A 48 19.77 -46.11 6.05
N ASP A 49 20.50 -45.89 4.96
CA ASP A 49 21.39 -44.73 4.84
C ASP A 49 20.67 -43.45 4.39
N THR A 50 19.61 -43.59 3.59
CA THR A 50 18.84 -42.45 3.03
C THR A 50 17.37 -42.60 3.34
N LEU A 51 16.67 -41.45 3.43
CA LEU A 51 15.23 -41.42 3.67
C LEU A 51 14.45 -42.16 2.58
N GLU A 52 14.88 -42.07 1.32
CA GLU A 52 14.25 -42.78 0.21
C GLU A 52 14.39 -44.31 0.33
N ASN A 53 15.56 -44.78 0.75
CA ASN A 53 15.77 -46.19 1.04
C ASN A 53 14.94 -46.66 2.23
N ALA A 54 14.79 -45.82 3.27
CA ALA A 54 13.92 -46.08 4.40
C ALA A 54 12.45 -46.21 3.96
N LYS A 55 11.94 -45.31 3.12
CA LYS A 55 10.58 -45.36 2.56
C LYS A 55 10.34 -46.63 1.73
N ARG A 56 11.32 -47.04 0.93
CA ARG A 56 11.22 -48.29 0.16
C ARG A 56 11.23 -49.52 1.07
N LEU A 57 12.02 -49.49 2.15
CA LEU A 57 12.10 -50.58 3.11
C LEU A 57 10.83 -50.66 3.96
N SER A 58 10.25 -49.54 4.39
CA SER A 58 8.98 -49.51 5.11
C SER A 58 7.85 -50.06 4.25
N ALA A 59 7.78 -49.69 2.97
CA ALA A 59 6.79 -50.24 2.03
C ALA A 59 6.88 -51.77 1.90
N LYS A 60 8.11 -52.31 1.83
CA LYS A 60 8.34 -53.77 1.81
C LYS A 60 7.93 -54.43 3.12
N LEU A 61 8.25 -53.82 4.26
CA LEU A 61 7.95 -54.35 5.58
C LEU A 61 6.43 -54.34 5.88
N ILE A 62 5.71 -53.30 5.47
CA ILE A 62 4.24 -53.23 5.59
C ILE A 62 3.56 -54.33 4.77
N GLN A 63 4.12 -54.69 3.61
CA GLN A 63 3.61 -55.80 2.81
C GLN A 63 3.82 -57.16 3.51
N GLN A 64 4.87 -57.30 4.33
CA GLN A 64 5.17 -58.52 5.06
C GLN A 64 4.40 -58.62 6.39
N ASP A 65 4.22 -57.49 7.08
CA ASP A 65 3.60 -57.39 8.39
C ASP A 65 2.83 -56.06 8.49
N SER A 66 1.50 -56.14 8.31
CA SER A 66 0.59 -54.99 8.29
C SER A 66 0.00 -54.64 9.66
N ASP A 67 0.29 -55.43 10.70
CA ASP A 67 -0.38 -55.31 11.99
C ASP A 67 0.20 -54.18 12.87
N TYR A 68 1.39 -53.69 12.51
CA TYR A 68 2.13 -52.70 13.28
C TYR A 68 2.51 -51.48 12.46
N ASP A 69 2.38 -50.32 13.09
CA ASP A 69 2.89 -49.06 12.54
C ASP A 69 4.42 -49.08 12.48
N ILE A 70 4.97 -48.49 11.41
CA ILE A 70 6.41 -48.38 11.19
C ILE A 70 6.81 -46.91 11.21
N TYR A 71 7.58 -46.53 12.21
CA TYR A 71 8.14 -45.20 12.36
C TYR A 71 9.55 -45.17 11.78
N THR A 72 9.84 -44.13 11.00
CA THR A 72 11.20 -43.84 10.52
C THR A 72 11.81 -42.80 11.44
N VAL A 73 12.90 -43.14 12.12
CA VAL A 73 13.59 -42.28 13.08
C VAL A 73 15.05 -42.08 12.67
N GLU A 74 15.64 -40.94 13.05
CA GLU A 74 17.06 -40.67 12.82
C GLU A 74 17.91 -41.35 13.91
N VAL A 75 19.00 -41.99 13.49
CA VAL A 75 19.93 -42.65 14.41
C VAL A 75 20.78 -41.59 15.11
N GLY A 76 20.93 -41.71 16.44
CA GLY A 76 21.68 -40.75 17.26
C GLY A 76 20.83 -39.60 17.81
N LYS A 77 19.50 -39.64 17.62
CA LYS A 77 18.56 -38.65 18.15
C LYS A 77 17.51 -39.29 19.04
N PHE A 78 17.08 -38.55 20.04
CA PHE A 78 15.95 -38.95 20.88
C PHE A 78 14.62 -38.72 20.14
N PHE A 79 13.70 -39.67 20.28
CA PHE A 79 12.34 -39.54 19.79
C PHE A 79 11.34 -39.95 20.88
N PRO A 80 10.17 -39.31 20.94
CA PRO A 80 9.14 -39.66 21.92
C PRO A 80 8.51 -41.02 21.60
N LEU A 81 8.29 -41.84 22.62
CA LEU A 81 7.64 -43.15 22.48
C LEU A 81 6.12 -43.07 22.29
N VAL A 82 5.50 -41.99 22.80
CA VAL A 82 4.11 -41.65 22.56
C VAL A 82 4.10 -40.58 21.47
N VAL A 83 3.70 -40.97 20.26
CA VAL A 83 3.53 -40.05 19.14
C VAL A 83 2.06 -39.88 18.85
N ASP A 84 1.59 -38.63 18.86
CA ASP A 84 0.30 -38.31 18.27
C ASP A 84 0.42 -38.45 16.74
N PRO A 85 -0.37 -39.30 16.08
CA PRO A 85 -0.37 -39.41 14.63
C PRO A 85 -0.53 -38.06 13.92
N TYR A 86 -1.28 -37.12 14.50
CA TYR A 86 -1.50 -35.79 13.90
C TYR A 86 -0.29 -34.85 14.01
N ALA A 87 0.66 -35.13 14.90
CA ALA A 87 1.88 -34.34 15.05
C ALA A 87 2.95 -34.68 13.99
N ILE A 88 2.81 -35.82 13.30
CA ILE A 88 3.76 -36.31 12.29
C ILE A 88 3.46 -35.64 10.95
N LYS A 89 4.48 -35.01 10.36
CA LYS A 89 4.33 -34.25 9.10
C LYS A 89 4.12 -35.11 7.85
N ASP A 90 4.79 -36.26 7.74
CA ASP A 90 4.77 -37.11 6.55
C ASP A 90 4.24 -38.50 6.90
N ILE A 91 2.91 -38.63 6.91
CA ILE A 91 2.21 -39.90 7.15
C ILE A 91 1.94 -40.57 5.81
N GLN A 92 2.33 -41.85 5.69
CA GLN A 92 2.06 -42.66 4.50
C GLN A 92 1.18 -43.84 4.90
N TYR A 93 -0.05 -43.87 4.40
CA TYR A 93 -0.97 -44.97 4.59
C TYR A 93 -0.72 -46.06 3.54
N GLN A 94 -1.19 -47.28 3.82
CA GLN A 94 -1.14 -48.39 2.88
C GLN A 94 -1.98 -48.11 1.61
N ASN A 95 -3.06 -47.34 1.73
CA ASN A 95 -3.93 -46.98 0.62
C ASN A 95 -3.39 -45.74 -0.15
N SER A 96 -2.97 -45.95 -1.40
CA SER A 96 -2.43 -44.90 -2.27
C SER A 96 -3.44 -43.80 -2.63
N GLN A 97 -4.72 -44.13 -2.74
CA GLN A 97 -5.79 -43.16 -2.99
C GLN A 97 -6.00 -42.27 -1.77
N LEU A 98 -5.96 -42.85 -0.57
CA LEU A 98 -6.06 -42.09 0.68
C LEU A 98 -4.87 -41.15 0.86
N ASN A 99 -3.65 -41.60 0.56
CA ASN A 99 -2.45 -40.74 0.58
C ASN A 99 -2.61 -39.53 -0.35
N SER A 100 -3.09 -39.77 -1.57
CA SER A 100 -3.30 -38.71 -2.57
C SER A 100 -4.38 -37.73 -2.12
N LEU A 101 -5.46 -38.23 -1.52
CA LEU A 101 -6.54 -37.41 -0.97
C LEU A 101 -6.07 -36.53 0.19
N ILE A 102 -5.34 -37.09 1.16
CA ILE A 102 -4.84 -36.33 2.31
C ILE A 102 -3.81 -35.30 1.87
N LYS A 103 -2.90 -35.68 0.97
CA LYS A 103 -1.90 -34.76 0.42
C LYS A 103 -2.57 -33.59 -0.30
N SER A 104 -3.50 -33.85 -1.21
CA SER A 104 -4.25 -32.79 -1.91
C SER A 104 -5.08 -31.93 -0.96
N TYR A 105 -5.68 -32.51 0.09
CA TYR A 105 -6.39 -31.75 1.11
C TYR A 105 -5.46 -30.79 1.88
N LEU A 106 -4.29 -31.26 2.31
CA LEU A 106 -3.31 -30.44 3.01
C LEU A 106 -2.76 -29.32 2.12
N GLU A 107 -2.41 -29.63 0.86
CA GLU A 107 -1.95 -28.65 -0.13
C GLU A 107 -3.02 -27.60 -0.43
N ASN A 108 -4.28 -28.02 -0.59
CA ASN A 108 -5.40 -27.10 -0.80
C ASN A 108 -5.63 -26.20 0.42
N ARG A 109 -5.51 -26.75 1.64
CA ARG A 109 -5.64 -25.98 2.88
C ARG A 109 -4.54 -24.93 3.02
N GLU A 110 -3.30 -25.31 2.73
CA GLU A 110 -2.15 -24.40 2.76
C GLU A 110 -2.28 -23.32 1.70
N SER A 111 -2.58 -23.70 0.45
CA SER A 111 -2.84 -22.76 -0.64
C SER A 111 -3.99 -21.81 -0.33
N ALA A 112 -5.08 -22.29 0.26
CA ALA A 112 -6.22 -21.45 0.66
C ALA A 112 -5.82 -20.44 1.76
N ASN A 113 -5.02 -20.88 2.75
CA ASN A 113 -4.48 -19.98 3.76
C ASN A 113 -3.56 -18.93 3.15
N ASP A 114 -2.67 -19.32 2.24
CA ASP A 114 -1.79 -18.39 1.54
C ASP A 114 -2.55 -17.38 0.69
N MET A 115 -3.57 -17.83 -0.05
CA MET A 115 -4.46 -16.94 -0.79
C MET A 115 -5.22 -15.99 0.14
N TRP A 116 -5.67 -16.47 1.31
CA TRP A 116 -6.32 -15.63 2.31
C TRP A 116 -5.37 -14.57 2.88
N GLN A 117 -4.12 -14.95 3.21
CA GLN A 117 -3.10 -14.01 3.68
C GLN A 117 -2.72 -12.99 2.61
N LYS A 118 -2.60 -13.42 1.35
CA LYS A 118 -2.36 -12.54 0.19
C LYS A 118 -3.50 -11.54 0.03
N ARG A 119 -4.76 -12.01 -0.01
CA ARG A 119 -5.95 -11.14 -0.08
C ARG A 119 -6.03 -10.17 1.08
N LYS A 120 -5.76 -10.62 2.31
CA LYS A 120 -5.72 -9.77 3.49
C LYS A 120 -4.66 -8.67 3.36
N THR A 121 -3.48 -9.03 2.88
CA THR A 121 -2.37 -8.08 2.67
C THR A 121 -2.66 -7.09 1.55
N GLU A 122 -3.23 -7.55 0.44
CA GLU A 122 -3.65 -6.73 -0.69
C GLU A 122 -4.77 -5.76 -0.28
N MET A 123 -5.80 -6.23 0.42
CA MET A 123 -6.87 -5.39 0.97
C MET A 123 -6.33 -4.30 1.89
N ILE A 124 -5.36 -4.62 2.76
CA ILE A 124 -4.71 -3.63 3.62
C ILE A 124 -3.90 -2.64 2.79
N ARG A 125 -3.16 -3.10 1.78
CA ARG A 125 -2.35 -2.25 0.89
C ARG A 125 -3.24 -1.31 0.06
N GLU A 126 -4.35 -1.80 -0.45
CA GLU A 126 -5.34 -1.02 -1.19
C GLU A 126 -5.99 0.02 -0.28
N ALA A 127 -6.44 -0.36 0.92
CA ALA A 127 -6.95 0.58 1.92
C ALA A 127 -5.94 1.69 2.28
N ILE A 128 -4.63 1.38 2.30
CA ILE A 128 -3.57 2.38 2.53
C ILE A 128 -3.37 3.28 1.30
N ARG A 129 -3.47 2.72 0.09
CA ARG A 129 -3.35 3.49 -1.17
C ARG A 129 -4.53 4.44 -1.33
N GLU A 130 -5.75 3.95 -1.10
CA GLU A 130 -6.96 4.74 -1.11
C GLU A 130 -6.86 5.86 -0.07
N GLY A 131 -6.47 5.58 1.17
CA GLY A 131 -6.32 6.62 2.20
C GLY A 131 -5.35 7.78 1.87
N LYS A 132 -4.51 7.68 0.82
CA LYS A 132 -3.63 8.76 0.35
C LYS A 132 -4.24 9.67 -0.72
N ASN A 133 -5.28 9.25 -1.44
CA ASN A 133 -5.95 10.05 -2.48
C ASN A 133 -7.23 10.70 -1.91
N GLN A 134 -7.10 11.60 -0.94
CA GLN A 134 -8.24 12.12 -0.17
C GLN A 134 -9.27 12.91 -0.98
N GLU A 135 -8.91 13.47 -2.14
CA GLU A 135 -9.77 14.39 -2.90
C GLU A 135 -10.88 13.69 -3.70
N GLU A 136 -10.65 12.50 -4.27
CA GLU A 136 -11.70 11.71 -4.96
C GLU A 136 -12.52 10.83 -4.00
N LEU A 137 -12.07 10.67 -2.74
CA LEU A 137 -12.61 9.68 -1.80
C LEU A 137 -13.63 10.20 -0.80
N ALA A 138 -13.79 11.53 -0.67
CA ALA A 138 -14.79 12.10 0.23
C ALA A 138 -16.23 11.67 -0.09
N ALA A 139 -16.48 11.20 -1.32
CA ALA A 139 -17.79 10.76 -1.80
C ALA A 139 -18.07 9.25 -1.64
N ARG A 140 -17.07 8.41 -1.32
CA ARG A 140 -17.24 6.95 -1.21
C ARG A 140 -17.09 6.47 0.24
N PRO A 141 -17.91 5.49 0.70
CA PRO A 141 -17.76 4.94 2.04
C PRO A 141 -16.42 4.21 2.15
N GLU A 142 -15.56 4.69 3.06
CA GLU A 142 -14.25 4.08 3.33
C GLU A 142 -14.39 2.63 3.83
N HIS A 143 -13.42 1.78 3.50
CA HIS A 143 -13.40 0.40 3.98
C HIS A 143 -13.25 0.37 5.53
N PRO A 144 -14.01 -0.47 6.26
CA PRO A 144 -13.98 -0.50 7.73
C PRO A 144 -12.60 -0.68 8.35
N VAL A 145 -11.71 -1.44 7.69
CA VAL A 145 -10.32 -1.64 8.15
C VAL A 145 -9.48 -0.37 8.05
N ALA A 146 -9.71 0.46 7.01
CA ALA A 146 -9.04 1.75 6.86
C ALA A 146 -9.43 2.68 8.01
N VAL A 147 -10.73 2.72 8.33
CA VAL A 147 -11.29 3.49 9.44
C VAL A 147 -10.70 3.02 10.78
N LEU A 148 -10.68 1.71 11.06
CA LEU A 148 -10.10 1.16 12.29
C LEU A 148 -8.62 1.49 12.44
N LYS A 149 -7.85 1.42 11.35
CA LYS A 149 -6.44 1.80 11.36
C LYS A 149 -6.25 3.28 11.67
N ARG A 150 -7.06 4.15 11.08
CA ARG A 150 -7.06 5.59 11.37
C ARG A 150 -7.41 5.86 12.83
N ILE A 151 -8.43 5.18 13.37
CA ILE A 151 -8.80 5.23 14.79
C ILE A 151 -7.62 4.82 15.67
N ASN A 152 -6.93 3.73 15.35
CA ASN A 152 -5.78 3.27 16.15
C ASN A 152 -4.63 4.30 16.12
N ASN A 153 -4.31 4.84 14.94
CA ASN A 153 -3.29 5.89 14.82
C ASN A 153 -3.64 7.13 15.65
N PHE A 154 -4.91 7.56 15.65
CA PHE A 154 -5.35 8.68 16.48
C PHE A 154 -5.27 8.36 17.97
N LYS A 155 -5.62 7.14 18.39
CA LYS A 155 -5.46 6.71 19.79
C LYS A 155 -4.00 6.69 20.22
N GLU A 156 -3.10 6.20 19.38
CA GLU A 156 -1.66 6.20 19.67
C GLU A 156 -1.12 7.62 19.79
N ARG A 157 -1.48 8.51 18.87
CA ARG A 157 -1.09 9.92 18.94
C ARG A 157 -1.66 10.63 20.16
N GLN A 158 -2.92 10.37 20.51
CA GLN A 158 -3.54 10.87 21.74
C GLN A 158 -2.76 10.41 22.97
N LYS A 159 -2.37 9.13 23.02
CA LYS A 159 -1.58 8.59 24.13
C LYS A 159 -0.21 9.26 24.25
N MET A 160 0.47 9.48 23.12
CA MET A 160 1.76 10.19 23.12
C MET A 160 1.62 11.62 23.63
N MET A 161 0.66 12.39 23.10
CA MET A 161 0.41 13.76 23.54
C MET A 161 0.06 13.86 25.03
N LEU A 162 -0.68 12.89 25.59
CA LEU A 162 -0.96 12.86 27.03
C LEU A 162 0.29 12.63 27.87
N SER A 163 1.24 11.81 27.38
CA SER A 163 2.55 11.64 28.03
C SER A 163 3.34 12.94 28.00
N ASP A 164 3.41 13.58 26.83
CA ASP A 164 4.14 14.85 26.65
C ASP A 164 3.56 15.95 27.56
N LEU A 165 2.24 16.00 27.71
CA LEU A 165 1.58 16.94 28.63
C LEU A 165 1.93 16.67 30.09
N GLU A 166 2.07 15.41 30.50
CA GLU A 166 2.48 15.06 31.86
C GLU A 166 3.92 15.49 32.13
N ASP A 167 4.82 15.29 31.16
CA ASP A 167 6.21 15.73 31.26
C ASP A 167 6.29 17.26 31.36
N ILE A 168 5.58 18.00 30.50
CA ILE A 168 5.50 19.46 30.57
C ILE A 168 4.96 19.94 31.92
N LYS A 169 3.94 19.26 32.45
CA LYS A 169 3.36 19.61 33.75
C LYS A 169 4.37 19.43 34.88
N ASN A 170 5.13 18.33 34.87
CA ASN A 170 6.19 18.10 35.86
C ASN A 170 7.29 19.16 35.77
N ASP A 171 7.71 19.52 34.55
CA ASP A 171 8.70 20.57 34.32
C ASP A 171 8.21 21.94 34.82
N LEU A 172 6.92 22.25 34.59
CA LEU A 172 6.26 23.46 35.10
C LEU A 172 6.27 23.49 36.63
N GLU A 173 5.83 22.41 37.29
CA GLU A 173 5.82 22.33 38.76
C GLU A 173 7.23 22.51 39.35
N GLN A 174 8.25 21.94 38.71
CA GLN A 174 9.64 22.15 39.14
C GLN A 174 10.10 23.59 38.95
N ALA A 175 9.72 24.24 37.85
CA ALA A 175 10.05 25.64 37.59
C ALA A 175 9.37 26.58 38.58
N GLU A 176 8.09 26.35 38.89
CA GLU A 176 7.33 27.10 39.90
C GLU A 176 7.95 26.94 41.29
N LEU A 177 8.34 25.72 41.66
CA LEU A 177 8.98 25.46 42.93
C LEU A 177 10.34 26.17 43.02
N LYS A 178 11.15 26.12 41.96
CA LYS A 178 12.40 26.90 41.88
C LYS A 178 12.13 28.41 42.00
N PHE A 179 11.11 28.92 41.32
CA PHE A 179 10.74 30.34 41.37
C PHE A 179 10.29 30.79 42.76
N SER A 180 9.55 29.93 43.47
CA SER A 180 9.11 30.19 44.84
C SER A 180 10.28 30.29 45.84
N ASN A 181 11.40 29.61 45.56
CA ASN A 181 12.58 29.60 46.44
C ASN A 181 13.45 30.87 46.35
N TYR A 182 13.25 31.75 45.37
CA TYR A 182 13.99 33.01 45.28
C TYR A 182 13.53 34.05 46.32
N THR A 183 14.30 35.12 46.49
CA THR A 183 13.89 36.25 47.34
C THR A 183 12.90 37.18 46.62
N ASP A 184 12.15 37.98 47.37
CA ASP A 184 11.17 38.94 46.78
C ASP A 184 11.83 39.94 45.82
N GLN A 185 13.04 40.41 46.15
CA GLN A 185 13.79 41.37 45.33
C GLN A 185 14.27 40.77 44.00
N GLU A 186 14.73 39.51 44.01
CA GLU A 186 15.15 38.79 42.79
C GLU A 186 13.94 38.49 41.89
N ARG A 187 12.77 38.20 42.46
CA ARG A 187 11.54 38.00 41.69
C ARG A 187 11.07 39.28 41.00
N GLU A 188 11.09 40.40 41.72
CA GLU A 188 10.60 41.68 41.19
C GLU A 188 11.50 42.21 40.07
N THR A 189 12.82 42.07 40.22
CA THR A 189 13.80 42.42 39.17
C THR A 189 13.64 41.54 37.93
N ALA A 190 13.50 40.22 38.09
CA ALA A 190 13.27 39.31 36.97
C ALA A 190 11.96 39.60 36.21
N LEU A 191 10.88 39.96 36.91
CA LEU A 191 9.62 40.37 36.28
C LEU A 191 9.76 41.65 35.45
N GLN A 192 10.52 42.63 35.95
CA GLN A 192 10.78 43.86 35.23
C GLN A 192 11.66 43.64 33.99
N GLU A 193 12.67 42.78 34.08
CA GLU A 193 13.50 42.39 32.93
C GLU A 193 12.69 41.65 31.87
N LEU A 194 11.78 40.75 32.28
CA LEU A 194 10.88 40.04 31.36
C LEU A 194 9.93 41.01 30.64
N ASP A 195 9.31 41.95 31.36
CA ASP A 195 8.38 42.94 30.77
C ASP A 195 9.10 43.84 29.75
N ASN A 196 10.32 44.28 30.08
CA ASN A 196 11.14 45.06 29.16
C ASN A 196 11.53 44.24 27.92
N GLY A 197 11.93 42.97 28.09
CA GLY A 197 12.26 42.08 26.97
C GLY A 197 11.07 41.80 26.04
N ILE A 198 9.86 41.62 26.59
CA ILE A 198 8.64 41.45 25.79
C ILE A 198 8.32 42.74 25.01
N ARG A 199 8.48 43.91 25.66
CA ARG A 199 8.26 45.22 25.02
C ARG A 199 9.22 45.43 23.85
N ASP A 200 10.49 45.06 24.01
CA ASP A 200 11.51 45.18 22.96
C ASP A 200 11.23 44.23 21.79
N GLN A 201 10.82 42.98 22.06
CA GLN A 201 10.41 42.03 21.01
C GLN A 201 9.17 42.50 20.23
N LEU A 202 8.18 43.10 20.90
CA LEU A 202 7.00 43.66 20.24
C LEU A 202 7.37 44.85 19.33
N GLN A 203 8.30 45.70 19.76
CA GLN A 203 8.82 46.79 18.93
C GLN A 203 9.62 46.26 17.73
N GLU A 204 10.40 45.18 17.88
CA GLU A 204 11.08 44.54 16.74
C GLU A 204 10.09 43.93 15.74
N ILE A 205 9.00 43.33 16.21
CA ILE A 205 7.93 42.79 15.35
C ILE A 205 7.21 43.91 14.59
N GLU A 206 6.94 45.05 15.22
CA GLU A 206 6.38 46.23 14.54
C GLU A 206 7.35 46.84 13.52
N ASN A 207 8.66 46.84 13.82
CA ASN A 207 9.68 47.43 12.95
C ASN A 207 10.13 46.51 11.79
N SER A 208 9.87 45.21 11.86
CA SER A 208 10.37 44.21 10.90
C SER A 208 9.49 44.01 9.65
N ASN A 209 8.74 45.04 9.23
CA ASN A 209 7.96 45.05 7.98
C ASN A 209 6.91 43.93 7.91
N ILE A 210 5.73 44.18 8.46
CA ILE A 210 4.51 43.74 7.81
C ILE A 210 4.30 44.70 6.64
N LEU A 211 4.57 44.29 5.38
CA LEU A 211 3.99 45.00 4.24
C LEU A 211 2.50 45.14 4.52
N SER A 212 1.96 46.34 4.41
CA SER A 212 0.52 46.54 4.62
C SER A 212 -0.24 45.61 3.67
N VAL A 213 -1.40 45.10 4.12
CA VAL A 213 -2.27 44.25 3.29
C VAL A 213 -2.57 44.92 1.94
N GLU A 214 -2.61 46.25 1.91
CA GLU A 214 -2.71 47.09 0.71
C GLU A 214 -1.52 46.94 -0.27
N GLU A 215 -0.28 46.83 0.22
CA GLU A 215 0.91 46.70 -0.63
C GLU A 215 1.03 45.29 -1.23
N ILE A 216 0.73 44.26 -0.44
CA ILE A 216 0.66 42.86 -0.93
C ILE A 216 -0.45 42.73 -1.99
N ARG A 217 -1.60 43.38 -1.78
CA ARG A 217 -2.71 43.39 -2.75
C ARG A 217 -2.31 44.12 -4.04
N LYS A 218 -1.55 45.20 -3.96
CA LYS A 218 -1.09 45.98 -5.12
C LYS A 218 -0.07 45.20 -5.95
N GLU A 219 0.83 44.47 -5.31
CA GLU A 219 1.84 43.65 -5.97
C GLU A 219 1.23 42.40 -6.63
N LEU A 220 0.29 41.72 -5.96
CA LEU A 220 -0.48 40.59 -6.53
C LEU A 220 -1.37 41.00 -7.72
N GLN A 221 -1.93 42.22 -7.71
CA GLN A 221 -2.72 42.74 -8.82
C GLN A 221 -1.87 43.00 -10.07
N LEU A 222 -0.63 43.46 -9.91
CA LEU A 222 0.31 43.70 -11.02
C LEU A 222 0.85 42.40 -11.63
N THR A 223 1.00 41.34 -10.83
CA THR A 223 1.50 40.03 -11.30
C THR A 223 0.45 39.18 -12.01
N ASN A 224 -0.84 39.36 -11.69
CA ASN A 224 -1.92 38.58 -12.32
C ASN A 224 -2.39 39.21 -13.64
N THR A 225 -2.51 40.54 -13.72
CA THR A 225 -2.96 41.24 -14.96
C THR A 225 -2.05 41.03 -16.17
N SER A 226 -0.77 40.72 -15.97
CA SER A 226 0.20 40.51 -17.06
C SER A 226 0.23 39.07 -17.58
N LYS A 227 -0.26 38.08 -16.81
CA LYS A 227 -0.37 36.68 -17.25
C LYS A 227 -1.75 36.38 -17.85
N ASP A 228 -2.80 36.97 -17.28
CA ASP A 228 -4.19 36.79 -17.73
C ASP A 228 -4.43 37.37 -19.13
N THR A 229 -3.78 38.50 -19.47
CA THR A 229 -3.90 39.13 -20.80
C THR A 229 -3.27 38.26 -21.90
N THR A 230 -2.07 37.71 -21.67
CA THR A 230 -1.39 36.86 -22.64
C THR A 230 -2.11 35.53 -22.90
N ASN A 231 -2.68 34.91 -21.87
CA ASN A 231 -3.38 33.63 -22.02
C ASN A 231 -4.74 33.80 -22.73
N THR A 232 -5.43 34.91 -22.46
CA THR A 232 -6.71 35.25 -23.12
C THR A 232 -6.50 35.50 -24.62
N GLU A 233 -5.44 36.20 -25.02
CA GLU A 233 -5.09 36.43 -26.43
C GLU A 233 -4.70 35.15 -27.18
N ILE A 234 -4.06 34.20 -26.51
CA ILE A 234 -3.73 32.90 -27.10
C ILE A 234 -5.00 32.10 -27.40
N VAL A 235 -5.94 32.03 -26.45
CA VAL A 235 -7.20 31.27 -26.61
C VAL A 235 -8.07 31.86 -27.72
N THR A 236 -8.19 33.19 -27.82
CA THR A 236 -8.96 33.85 -28.88
C THR A 236 -8.36 33.60 -30.27
N SER A 237 -7.03 33.69 -30.41
CA SER A 237 -6.35 33.39 -31.67
C SER A 237 -6.56 31.95 -32.12
N THR A 238 -6.47 30.99 -31.20
CA THR A 238 -6.69 29.57 -31.50
C THR A 238 -8.14 29.29 -31.93
N LEU A 239 -9.12 29.96 -31.30
CA LEU A 239 -10.53 29.86 -31.69
C LEU A 239 -10.80 30.44 -33.08
N GLU A 240 -10.18 31.56 -33.44
CA GLU A 240 -10.28 32.15 -34.78
C GLU A 240 -9.68 31.23 -35.85
N GLN A 241 -8.51 30.65 -35.59
CA GLN A 241 -7.86 29.69 -36.50
C GLN A 241 -8.72 28.44 -36.70
N LEU A 242 -9.34 27.93 -35.62
CA LEU A 242 -10.22 26.77 -35.69
C LEU A 242 -11.47 27.06 -36.53
N LYS A 243 -12.07 28.23 -36.35
CA LYS A 243 -13.25 28.66 -37.14
C LYS A 243 -12.90 28.83 -38.63
N ALA A 244 -11.72 29.35 -38.95
CA ALA A 244 -11.25 29.47 -40.33
C ALA A 244 -11.06 28.09 -40.98
N ALA A 245 -10.42 27.15 -40.26
CA ALA A 245 -10.21 25.79 -40.73
C ALA A 245 -11.53 25.02 -40.94
N GLU A 246 -12.54 25.24 -40.07
CA GLU A 246 -13.89 24.67 -40.23
C GLU A 246 -14.58 25.15 -41.51
N MET A 247 -14.44 26.45 -41.82
CA MET A 247 -15.01 27.04 -43.03
C MET A 247 -14.36 26.46 -44.30
N GLU A 248 -13.03 26.32 -44.31
CA GLU A 248 -12.32 25.69 -45.43
C GLU A 248 -12.72 24.23 -45.62
N LEU A 249 -12.87 23.47 -44.52
CA LEU A 249 -13.31 22.07 -44.57
C LEU A 249 -14.70 21.94 -45.21
N GLU A 250 -15.64 22.81 -44.86
CA GLU A 250 -16.98 22.80 -45.45
C GLU A 250 -16.99 23.16 -46.93
N GLU A 251 -16.09 24.05 -47.38
CA GLU A 251 -15.90 24.34 -48.80
C GLU A 251 -15.35 23.10 -49.56
N TYR A 252 -14.36 22.41 -48.98
CA TYR A 252 -13.84 21.17 -49.57
C TYR A 252 -14.85 20.03 -49.58
N LYS A 253 -15.73 19.92 -48.57
CA LYS A 253 -16.83 18.94 -48.58
C LYS A 253 -17.87 19.28 -49.65
N ARG A 254 -18.27 20.54 -49.77
CA ARG A 254 -19.23 20.99 -50.79
C ARG A 254 -18.70 20.77 -52.22
N THR A 255 -17.41 20.97 -52.44
CA THR A 255 -16.78 20.65 -53.73
C THR A 255 -16.76 19.14 -53.98
N LEU A 256 -16.53 18.33 -52.95
CA LEU A 256 -16.55 16.87 -53.04
C LEU A 256 -17.95 16.30 -53.33
N GLU A 257 -19.01 16.94 -52.83
CA GLU A 257 -20.40 16.61 -53.15
C GLU A 257 -20.80 16.92 -54.60
N THR A 258 -20.13 17.88 -55.24
CA THR A 258 -20.42 18.30 -56.62
C THR A 258 -19.52 17.61 -57.66
N THR A 259 -18.35 17.11 -57.26
CA THR A 259 -17.46 16.35 -58.14
C THR A 259 -17.78 14.86 -58.15
N VAL A 260 -18.09 14.30 -59.33
CA VAL A 260 -18.31 12.86 -59.50
C VAL A 260 -16.95 12.14 -59.59
N PRO A 261 -16.71 11.04 -58.85
CA PRO A 261 -15.43 10.33 -58.83
C PRO A 261 -14.92 9.82 -60.20
N GLU A 262 -15.82 9.60 -61.15
CA GLU A 262 -15.50 9.06 -62.49
C GLU A 262 -14.92 10.10 -63.45
N ASP A 263 -15.29 11.38 -63.31
CA ASP A 263 -14.88 12.45 -64.25
C ASP A 263 -13.46 12.98 -63.98
N SER A 264 -13.00 12.93 -62.72
CA SER A 264 -11.67 13.41 -62.35
C SER A 264 -11.10 12.72 -61.08
N PRO A 265 -10.51 11.52 -61.23
CA PRO A 265 -10.06 10.72 -60.08
C PRO A 265 -8.91 11.35 -59.29
N HIS A 266 -8.00 12.06 -59.96
CA HIS A 266 -6.82 12.67 -59.35
C HIS A 266 -7.16 13.89 -58.49
N THR A 267 -8.08 14.74 -58.96
CA THR A 267 -8.58 15.91 -58.21
C THR A 267 -9.41 15.47 -57.02
N TYR A 268 -10.28 14.47 -57.18
CA TYR A 268 -11.07 13.89 -56.09
C TYR A 268 -10.16 13.34 -54.97
N LYS A 269 -9.12 12.58 -55.35
CA LYS A 269 -8.13 12.05 -54.40
C LYS A 269 -7.34 13.18 -53.71
N SER A 270 -6.94 14.22 -54.45
CA SER A 270 -6.21 15.36 -53.89
C SER A 270 -7.06 16.15 -52.89
N ILE A 271 -8.37 16.31 -53.14
CA ILE A 271 -9.30 16.96 -52.22
C ILE A 271 -9.47 16.11 -50.96
N LEU A 272 -9.60 14.79 -51.07
CA LEU A 272 -9.65 13.88 -49.91
C LEU A 272 -8.40 13.97 -49.03
N GLU A 273 -7.22 14.03 -49.64
CA GLU A 273 -5.96 14.23 -48.91
C GLU A 273 -5.95 15.57 -48.15
N LYS A 274 -6.42 16.67 -48.79
CA LYS A 274 -6.56 17.98 -48.13
C LYS A 274 -7.55 17.97 -46.97
N VAL A 275 -8.73 17.36 -47.15
CA VAL A 275 -9.74 17.18 -46.10
C VAL A 275 -9.16 16.42 -44.91
N SER A 276 -8.40 15.34 -45.17
CA SER A 276 -7.72 14.58 -44.12
C SER A 276 -6.69 15.42 -43.36
N THR A 277 -5.86 16.20 -44.07
CA THR A 277 -4.86 17.06 -43.42
C THR A 277 -5.48 18.19 -42.60
N LEU A 278 -6.57 18.80 -43.09
CA LEU A 278 -7.31 19.84 -42.37
C LEU A 278 -7.99 19.28 -41.12
N THR A 279 -8.56 18.08 -41.21
CA THR A 279 -9.17 17.42 -40.05
C THR A 279 -8.13 17.16 -38.95
N GLN A 280 -6.94 16.65 -39.32
CA GLN A 280 -5.84 16.45 -38.37
C GLN A 280 -5.34 17.77 -37.74
N HIS A 281 -5.31 18.84 -38.52
CA HIS A 281 -4.94 20.17 -38.02
C HIS A 281 -5.97 20.69 -37.01
N MET A 282 -7.26 20.54 -37.30
CA MET A 282 -8.34 20.91 -36.38
C MET A 282 -8.32 20.11 -35.08
N ASP A 283 -8.05 18.81 -35.13
CA ASP A 283 -7.95 17.97 -33.92
C ASP A 283 -6.79 18.44 -33.02
N LYS A 284 -5.69 18.90 -33.62
CA LYS A 284 -4.57 19.50 -32.89
C LYS A 284 -4.98 20.81 -32.20
N LEU A 285 -5.67 21.71 -32.91
CA LEU A 285 -6.17 22.97 -32.34
C LEU A 285 -7.20 22.72 -31.23
N ARG A 286 -8.08 21.72 -31.39
CA ARG A 286 -9.03 21.29 -30.34
C ARG A 286 -8.32 20.76 -29.11
N LEU A 287 -7.24 20.00 -29.28
CA LEU A 287 -6.42 19.50 -28.17
C LEU A 287 -5.76 20.65 -27.40
N GLU A 288 -5.25 21.67 -28.09
CA GLU A 288 -4.69 22.88 -27.45
C GLU A 288 -5.74 23.62 -26.60
N LEU A 289 -7.02 23.57 -26.99
CA LEU A 289 -8.16 24.12 -26.24
C LEU A 289 -8.69 23.21 -25.11
N THR A 290 -8.17 21.99 -24.93
CA THR A 290 -8.57 21.13 -23.79
C THR A 290 -7.80 21.43 -22.50
N ASN A 291 -6.81 22.32 -22.53
CA ASN A 291 -6.06 22.72 -21.35
C ASN A 291 -7.00 23.48 -20.38
N THR A 292 -7.34 22.82 -19.27
CA THR A 292 -8.29 23.29 -18.27
C THR A 292 -7.86 24.59 -17.59
N GLU A 293 -6.57 24.87 -17.48
CA GLU A 293 -6.06 26.11 -16.87
C GLU A 293 -6.34 27.32 -17.78
N LEU A 294 -5.99 27.22 -19.08
CA LEU A 294 -6.20 28.28 -20.07
C LEU A 294 -7.68 28.59 -20.30
N VAL A 295 -8.53 27.56 -20.33
CA VAL A 295 -9.98 27.73 -20.54
C VAL A 295 -10.65 28.35 -19.32
N ASN A 296 -10.29 27.95 -18.11
CA ASN A 296 -10.88 28.52 -16.90
C ASN A 296 -10.47 29.99 -16.71
N GLU A 297 -9.22 30.36 -17.05
CA GLU A 297 -8.77 31.76 -17.06
C GLU A 297 -9.52 32.60 -18.10
N PHE A 298 -9.72 32.09 -19.32
CA PHE A 298 -10.49 32.75 -20.37
C PHE A 298 -11.98 32.94 -20.00
N VAL A 299 -12.59 31.92 -19.38
CA VAL A 299 -13.98 31.99 -18.91
C VAL A 299 -14.12 33.06 -17.83
N ASN A 300 -13.25 33.06 -16.82
CA ASN A 300 -13.31 34.02 -15.73
C ASN A 300 -13.09 35.47 -16.19
N SER A 301 -12.19 35.71 -17.16
CA SER A 301 -12.00 37.04 -17.76
C SER A 301 -13.22 37.48 -18.59
N SER A 302 -13.73 36.61 -19.46
CA SER A 302 -14.89 36.92 -20.32
C SER A 302 -16.18 37.18 -19.54
N PHE A 303 -16.40 36.48 -18.41
CA PHE A 303 -17.58 36.69 -17.57
C PHE A 303 -17.51 37.97 -16.72
N SER A 304 -16.32 38.50 -16.44
CA SER A 304 -16.16 39.77 -15.72
C SER A 304 -16.68 40.98 -16.53
N GLU A 305 -16.69 40.89 -17.86
CA GLU A 305 -17.26 41.91 -18.75
C GLU A 305 -18.79 41.76 -18.94
N SER A 306 -19.36 40.58 -18.63
CA SER A 306 -20.76 40.24 -18.94
C SER A 306 -21.79 40.69 -17.89
N SER A 307 -21.42 41.44 -16.86
CA SER A 307 -22.39 41.95 -15.88
C SER A 307 -22.93 43.34 -16.24
N THR A 308 -23.74 43.42 -17.31
CA THR A 308 -24.81 44.44 -17.42
C THR A 308 -25.93 43.97 -18.35
N ILE A 309 -26.74 43.01 -17.88
CA ILE A 309 -28.10 42.84 -18.41
C ILE A 309 -29.02 43.65 -17.48
N HIS A 310 -29.28 44.90 -17.85
CA HIS A 310 -30.41 45.64 -17.28
C HIS A 310 -31.69 44.99 -17.80
N PHE A 311 -32.41 44.29 -16.92
CA PHE A 311 -33.82 44.01 -17.15
C PHE A 311 -34.59 45.32 -16.98
N ASN A 312 -35.14 45.84 -18.09
CA ASN A 312 -36.18 46.86 -18.08
C ASN A 312 -37.55 46.23 -17.78
#